data_AF-A0A800AXT9-F1
#
_entry.id   AF-A0A800AXT9-F1
#
_cell.length_a   1.000
_cell.length_b   1.000
_cell.length_c   1.000
_cell.angle_alpha   90.00
_cell.angle_beta   90.00
_cell.angle_gamma   90.00
#
_symmetry.space_group_name_H-M   'P 1'
#
loop_
_entity.id
_entity.type
_entity.pdbx_description
1 polymer ?
#
loop_
_entity_poly.entity_id
_entity_poly.type
_entity_poly.pdbx_seq_one_letter_code
_entity_poly.pdbx_strand_id
1 'polypeptide(L)'
;MNKKEIEFNKGTLLVMSVIFDAIGYLSFTIPVIGEFADVIWAPLSAYLMIKMYKGKLGKVGGVISFVEEILPSLDILPTFTIIWIYKYIIKK
;
A
#
# COMPACT_ATOMS: atom_id res chain seq x y z
N MET A 1 19.01 -3.85 19.94
CA MET A 1 19.35 -4.38 18.60
C MET A 1 19.14 -3.26 17.60
N ASN A 2 20.21 -2.64 17.10
CA ASN A 2 20.12 -1.55 16.12
C ASN A 2 19.71 -2.15 14.76
N LYS A 3 18.40 -2.26 14.51
CA LYS A 3 17.91 -2.53 13.17
C LYS A 3 18.30 -1.33 12.32
N LYS A 4 19.29 -1.49 11.44
CA LYS A 4 19.50 -0.55 10.33
C LYS A 4 18.19 -0.53 9.54
N GLU A 5 17.35 0.44 9.81
CA GLU A 5 16.07 0.57 9.14
C GLU A 5 16.34 0.91 7.67
N ILE A 6 15.72 0.17 6.75
CA ILE A 6 15.84 0.42 5.32
C ILE A 6 15.17 1.78 5.06
N GLU A 7 15.97 2.80 4.78
CA GLU A 7 15.47 4.08 4.29
C GLU A 7 15.40 4.05 2.77
N PHE A 8 14.18 4.01 2.26
CA PHE A 8 13.92 4.13 0.83
C PHE A 8 14.01 5.59 0.41
N ASN A 9 14.70 5.85 -0.71
CA ASN A 9 14.69 7.18 -1.32
C ASN A 9 13.33 7.46 -1.99
N LYS A 10 13.10 8.75 -2.33
CA LYS A 10 11.84 9.21 -2.92
C LYS A 10 11.45 8.45 -4.20
N GLY A 11 12.41 8.20 -5.09
CA GLY A 11 12.17 7.52 -6.37
C GLY A 11 11.83 6.05 -6.20
N THR A 12 12.55 5.35 -5.33
CA THR A 12 12.25 3.95 -4.99
C THR A 12 10.87 3.81 -4.37
N LEU A 13 10.47 4.72 -3.49
CA LEU A 13 9.12 4.70 -2.91
C LEU A 13 8.04 4.93 -3.96
N LEU A 14 8.27 5.77 -4.97
CA LEU A 14 7.30 5.99 -6.05
C LEU A 14 7.11 4.72 -6.87
N VAL A 15 8.22 4.11 -7.31
CA VAL A 15 8.19 2.89 -8.11
C VAL A 15 7.52 1.75 -7.35
N MET A 16 7.88 1.56 -6.07
CA MET A 16 7.24 0.54 -5.23
C MET A 16 5.74 0.82 -5.03
N SER A 17 5.35 2.09 -4.87
CA SER A 17 3.94 2.45 -4.70
C SER A 17 3.11 2.09 -5.92
N VAL A 18 3.59 2.44 -7.11
CA VAL A 18 2.92 2.12 -8.39
C VAL A 18 2.85 0.60 -8.60
N ILE A 19 3.92 -0.14 -8.28
CA ILE A 19 3.93 -1.61 -8.40
C ILE A 19 2.90 -2.24 -7.45
N PHE A 20 2.82 -1.79 -6.20
CA PHE A 20 1.87 -2.37 -5.24
C PHE A 20 0.42 -2.04 -5.59
N ASP A 21 0.12 -0.82 -6.03
CA ASP A 21 -1.22 -0.48 -6.52
C ASP A 21 -1.59 -1.34 -7.76
N ALA A 22 -0.63 -1.58 -8.68
CA ALA A 22 -0.86 -2.45 -9.82
C ALA A 22 -1.11 -3.92 -9.42
N ILE A 23 -0.46 -4.41 -8.36
CA ILE A 23 -0.71 -5.76 -7.84
C ILE A 23 -2.11 -5.87 -7.24
N GLY A 24 -2.56 -4.88 -6.45
CA GLY A 24 -3.94 -4.83 -5.94
C GLY A 24 -4.97 -4.93 -7.08
N TYR A 25 -4.80 -4.14 -8.14
CA TYR A 25 -5.69 -4.22 -9.31
C TYR A 25 -5.66 -5.56 -10.06
N LEU A 26 -4.56 -6.30 -10.01
CA LEU A 26 -4.52 -7.64 -10.61
C LEU A 26 -5.39 -8.64 -9.83
N SER A 27 -5.53 -8.47 -8.51
CA SER A 27 -6.47 -9.26 -7.69
C SER A 27 -7.91 -9.08 -8.19
N PHE A 28 -8.31 -7.86 -8.57
CA PHE A 28 -9.63 -7.58 -9.15
C PHE A 28 -9.91 -8.26 -10.51
N THR A 29 -8.86 -8.61 -11.27
CA THR A 29 -9.01 -9.04 -12.67
C THR A 29 -9.52 -10.48 -12.81
N ILE A 30 -9.40 -11.31 -11.78
CA ILE A 30 -9.87 -12.70 -11.78
C ILE A 30 -10.98 -12.86 -10.73
N PRO A 31 -12.26 -12.67 -11.11
CA PRO A 31 -13.38 -12.85 -10.18
C PRO A 31 -13.32 -14.27 -9.59
N VAL A 32 -13.59 -14.40 -8.29
CA VAL A 32 -13.35 -15.58 -7.42
C VAL A 32 -11.91 -15.71 -6.89
N ILE A 33 -10.85 -15.62 -7.71
CA ILE A 33 -9.47 -15.71 -7.19
C ILE A 33 -9.04 -14.44 -6.45
N GLY A 34 -9.52 -13.27 -6.90
CA GLY A 34 -9.29 -11.98 -6.26
C GLY A 34 -9.73 -11.95 -4.80
N GLU A 35 -10.97 -12.34 -4.52
CA GLU A 35 -11.52 -12.32 -3.15
C GLU A 35 -10.76 -13.25 -2.18
N PHE A 36 -10.20 -14.37 -2.68
CA PHE A 36 -9.31 -15.21 -1.87
C PHE A 36 -7.89 -14.63 -1.75
N ALA A 37 -7.42 -13.90 -2.75
CA ALA A 37 -6.14 -13.21 -2.72
C ALA A 37 -6.16 -12.08 -1.67
N ASP A 38 -7.28 -11.38 -1.50
CA ASP A 38 -7.45 -10.27 -0.54
C ASP A 38 -7.22 -10.73 0.92
N VAL A 39 -7.50 -11.99 1.25
CA VAL A 39 -7.21 -12.57 2.58
C VAL A 39 -5.73 -12.49 2.94
N ILE A 40 -4.86 -12.63 1.93
CA ILE A 40 -3.40 -12.57 2.11
C ILE A 40 -2.90 -11.16 1.79
N TRP A 41 -3.43 -10.57 0.72
CA TRP A 41 -2.96 -9.32 0.17
C TRP A 41 -3.36 -8.12 1.04
N ALA A 42 -4.56 -8.07 1.62
CA ALA A 42 -4.94 -6.96 2.52
C ALA A 42 -4.04 -6.84 3.76
N PRO A 43 -3.73 -7.91 4.52
CA PRO A 43 -2.73 -7.83 5.60
C PRO A 43 -1.32 -7.46 5.10
N LEU A 44 -0.95 -7.95 3.91
CA LEU A 44 0.36 -7.70 3.32
C LEU A 44 0.50 -6.24 2.86
N SER A 45 -0.52 -5.68 2.22
CA SER A 45 -0.55 -4.29 1.75
C SER A 45 -0.44 -3.33 2.94
N ALA A 46 -1.19 -3.59 4.01
CA ALA A 46 -1.09 -2.86 5.27
C ALA A 46 0.34 -2.88 5.85
N TYR A 47 0.96 -4.06 5.88
CA TYR A 47 2.32 -4.23 6.37
C TYR A 47 3.36 -3.51 5.49
N LEU A 48 3.24 -3.64 4.17
CA LEU A 48 4.12 -2.96 3.20
C LEU A 48 4.04 -1.45 3.35
N MET A 49 2.83 -0.90 3.50
CA MET A 49 2.62 0.53 3.72
C MET A 49 3.30 1.04 5.00
N ILE A 50 3.15 0.31 6.12
CA ILE A 50 3.81 0.65 7.39
C ILE A 50 5.34 0.61 7.23
N LYS A 51 5.86 -0.35 6.45
CA LYS A 51 7.30 -0.51 6.21
C LYS A 51 7.86 0.58 5.30
N MET A 52 7.10 1.01 4.28
CA MET A 52 7.50 2.05 3.33
C MET A 52 7.43 3.45 3.94
N TYR A 53 6.43 3.71 4.78
CA TYR A 53 6.17 5.03 5.34
C TYR A 53 6.26 5.01 6.87
N LYS A 54 7.36 5.55 7.41
CA LYS A 54 7.57 5.55 8.87
C LYS A 54 6.54 6.42 9.61
N GLY A 55 6.32 6.07 10.87
CA GLY A 55 5.53 6.87 11.82
C GLY A 55 4.03 6.80 11.59
N LYS A 56 3.32 7.89 11.94
CA LYS A 56 1.85 7.96 11.84
C LYS A 56 1.35 7.77 10.41
N LEU A 57 2.11 8.24 9.41
CA LEU A 57 1.68 8.21 8.02
C LEU A 57 1.50 6.78 7.49
N GLY A 58 2.48 5.88 7.65
CA GLY A 58 2.32 4.51 7.18
C GLY A 58 1.37 3.68 8.04
N LYS A 59 1.21 3.99 9.33
CA LYS A 59 0.16 3.35 10.15
C LYS A 59 -1.24 3.69 9.64
N VAL A 60 -1.51 4.97 9.39
CA VAL A 60 -2.80 5.41 8.87
C VAL A 60 -3.00 4.89 7.44
N GLY A 61 -2.00 5.03 6.57
CA GLY A 61 -2.05 4.50 5.22
C GLY A 61 -2.25 2.98 5.20
N GLY A 62 -1.65 2.25 6.14
CA GLY A 62 -1.77 0.79 6.21
C GLY A 62 -3.16 0.34 6.63
N VAL A 63 -3.81 1.07 7.55
CA VAL A 63 -5.21 0.83 7.89
C VAL A 63 -6.12 1.15 6.69
N ILE A 64 -5.86 2.25 5.98
CA ILE A 64 -6.64 2.61 4.77
C ILE A 64 -6.50 1.51 3.72
N SER A 65 -5.26 1.11 3.39
CA SER A 65 -4.99 0.05 2.40
C SER A 65 -5.62 -1.29 2.81
N PHE A 66 -5.55 -1.68 4.09
CA PHE A 66 -6.23 -2.88 4.57
C PHE A 66 -7.75 -2.85 4.34
N VAL A 67 -8.38 -1.73 4.71
CA VAL A 67 -9.84 -1.56 4.63
C VAL A 67 -10.30 -1.50 3.17
N GLU A 68 -9.51 -0.88 2.32
CA GLU A 68 -9.77 -0.82 0.89
C GLU A 68 -9.81 -2.21 0.26
N GLU A 69 -8.78 -3.02 0.54
CA GLU A 69 -8.57 -4.34 -0.07
C GLU A 69 -9.55 -5.39 0.48
N ILE A 70 -9.99 -5.28 1.74
CA ILE A 70 -10.95 -6.25 2.32
C ILE A 70 -12.41 -5.96 1.93
N LEU A 71 -12.69 -4.76 1.45
CA LEU A 71 -14.04 -4.35 1.06
C LEU A 71 -14.21 -4.54 -0.45
N PRO A 72 -15.10 -5.46 -0.89
CA PRO A 72 -15.34 -5.64 -2.30
C PRO A 72 -15.80 -4.31 -2.91
N SER A 73 -15.32 -3.98 -4.12
CA SER A 73 -15.56 -2.73 -4.88
C SER A 73 -14.83 -1.46 -4.43
N LEU A 74 -14.13 -1.46 -3.28
CA LEU A 74 -13.30 -0.32 -2.88
C LEU A 74 -11.85 -0.40 -3.35
N ASP A 75 -11.40 -1.60 -3.75
CA ASP A 75 -10.05 -1.94 -4.21
C ASP A 75 -9.66 -1.34 -5.59
N ILE A 76 -10.06 -0.09 -5.81
CA ILE A 76 -9.89 0.69 -7.04
C ILE A 76 -8.97 1.90 -6.78
N LEU A 77 -8.66 2.24 -5.52
CA LEU A 77 -7.87 3.42 -5.21
C LEU A 77 -6.37 3.07 -5.22
N PRO A 78 -5.53 3.87 -5.89
CA PRO A 78 -4.08 3.65 -5.86
C PRO A 78 -3.50 4.21 -4.55
N THR A 79 -3.84 3.58 -3.41
CA THR A 79 -3.57 4.10 -2.07
C THR A 79 -2.08 4.26 -1.79
N PHE A 80 -1.20 3.38 -2.28
CA PHE A 80 0.24 3.56 -2.12
C PHE A 80 0.72 4.83 -2.83
N THR A 81 0.25 5.06 -4.06
CA THR A 81 0.61 6.24 -4.85
C THR A 81 0.02 7.52 -4.25
N ILE A 82 -1.21 7.49 -3.73
CA ILE A 82 -1.83 8.63 -3.04
C ILE A 82 -1.01 9.02 -1.80
N ILE A 83 -0.62 8.06 -0.97
CA ILE A 83 0.20 8.32 0.22
C ILE A 83 1.58 8.88 -0.18
N TRP A 84 2.16 8.40 -1.28
CA TRP A 84 3.39 8.97 -1.83
C TRP A 84 3.21 10.45 -2.21
N ILE A 85 2.17 10.77 -2.98
CA ILE A 85 1.85 12.14 -3.42
C ILE A 85 1.63 13.03 -2.20
N TYR A 86 0.84 12.57 -1.24
CA TYR A 86 0.60 13.31 -0.01
C TYR A 86 1.89 13.64 0.73
N LYS A 87 2.79 12.66 0.90
CA LYS A 87 4.07 12.86 1.60
C LYS A 87 5.01 13.83 0.88
N TYR A 88 5.16 13.71 -0.44
CA TYR A 88 6.26 14.34 -1.17
C TYR A 88 5.85 15.57 -2.00
N ILE A 89 4.55 15.75 -2.25
CA ILE A 89 4.01 16.87 -3.04
C ILE A 89 3.19 17.81 -2.16
N ILE A 90 2.29 17.27 -1.31
CA ILE A 90 1.37 18.08 -0.51
C ILE A 90 2.02 18.53 0.81
N LYS A 91 2.51 17.58 1.60
CA LYS A 91 3.06 17.82 2.96
C LYS A 91 4.55 18.19 2.93
N LYS A 92 5.04 18.75 1.83
CA LYS A 92 6.46 19.06 1.65
C LYS A 92 6.98 19.99 2.74
#